data_AF-A0A497RKD0-F1
#
_entry.id   AF-A0A497RKD0-F1
#
_cell.length_a   1.000
_cell.length_b   1.000
_cell.length_c   1.000
_cell.angle_alpha   90.00
_cell.angle_beta   90.00
_cell.angle_gamma   90.00
#
_symmetry.space_group_name_H-M   'P 1'
#
loop_
_entity.id
_entity.type
_entity.pdbx_description
1 polymer ?
#
loop_
_entity_poly.entity_id
_entity_poly.type
_entity_poly.pdbx_seq_one_letter_code
_entity_poly.pdbx_strand_id
1 'polypeptide(L)' 'MRRELVISKIERGTVIDHINAGKALLVLKILNIGVGSRDTVTLAMNVSSKKM' A
#
# COMPACT_ATOMS: atom_id res chain seq x y z
N MET A 1 -14.89 -18.69 5.84
CA MET A 1 -13.46 -18.28 5.88
C MET A 1 -13.36 -16.89 6.46
N ARG A 2 -12.56 -16.68 7.51
CA ARG A 2 -12.27 -15.32 8.02
C ARG A 2 -11.52 -14.57 6.92
N ARG A 3 -12.03 -13.40 6.51
CA ARG A 3 -11.29 -12.48 5.64
C ARG A 3 -10.25 -11.79 6.52
N GLU A 4 -9.04 -12.33 6.52
CA GLU A 4 -7.90 -11.60 7.07
C GLU A 4 -7.50 -10.48 6.10
N LEU A 5 -7.13 -9.33 6.64
CA LEU A 5 -6.54 -8.29 5.84
C LEU A 5 -5.19 -8.79 5.32
N VAL A 6 -4.96 -8.70 4.02
CA VAL A 6 -3.66 -9.05 3.41
C VAL A 6 -2.53 -8.24 4.03
N ILE A 7 -2.82 -7.00 4.44
CA ILE A 7 -1.94 -6.13 5.20
C ILE A 7 -2.75 -5.51 6.34
N SER A 8 -2.32 -5.73 7.59
CA SER A 8 -2.89 -5.07 8.77
C SER A 8 -2.48 -3.60 8.82
N LYS A 9 -3.27 -2.78 9.53
CA LYS A 9 -2.90 -1.38 9.78
C LYS A 9 -1.61 -1.34 10.60
N ILE A 10 -0.74 -0.38 10.27
CA ILE A 10 0.46 -0.06 11.06
C ILE A 10 0.08 0.72 12.32
N GLU A 11 0.88 0.56 13.37
CA GLU A 11 0.67 1.26 14.65
C GLU A 11 0.97 2.76 14.53
N ARG A 12 2.02 3.13 13.79
CA ARG A 12 2.45 4.51 13.56
C ARG A 12 2.94 4.71 12.13
N GLY A 13 2.33 5.63 11.41
CA GLY A 13 2.72 6.02 10.05
C GLY A 13 1.50 6.39 9.21
N THR A 14 1.67 6.30 7.89
CA THR A 14 0.63 6.66 6.91
C THR A 14 0.16 5.43 6.14
N VAL A 15 -1.15 5.28 6.00
CA VAL A 15 -1.77 4.27 5.13
C VAL A 15 -2.44 4.99 3.97
N ILE A 16 -1.96 4.73 2.75
CA ILE A 16 -2.58 5.23 1.51
C ILE A 16 -3.38 4.06 0.92
N ASP A 17 -4.69 4.10 1.13
CA ASP A 17 -5.62 3.05 0.71
C ASP A 17 -6.46 3.50 -0.49
N HIS A 18 -7.14 2.56 -1.16
CA HIS A 18 -7.99 2.79 -2.34
C HIS A 18 -7.25 3.41 -3.53
N ILE A 19 -5.98 3.02 -3.71
CA ILE A 19 -5.23 3.34 -4.93
C ILE A 19 -5.82 2.52 -6.08
N ASN A 20 -6.06 3.17 -7.22
CA ASN A 20 -6.47 2.49 -8.45
C ASN A 20 -5.56 1.31 -8.78
N ALA A 21 -6.15 0.21 -9.26
CA ALA A 21 -5.43 -1.01 -9.62
C ALA A 21 -4.24 -0.69 -10.55
N GLY A 22 -3.08 -1.31 -10.29
CA GLY A 22 -1.85 -1.09 -11.04
C GLY A 22 -1.10 0.23 -10.74
N LYS A 23 -1.61 1.13 -9.88
CA LYS A 23 -1.00 2.46 -9.67
C LYS A 23 -0.15 2.61 -8.41
N ALA A 24 -0.05 1.59 -7.55
CA ALA A 24 0.69 1.69 -6.29
C ALA A 24 2.18 2.06 -6.48
N LEU A 25 2.84 1.54 -7.52
CA LEU A 25 4.23 1.89 -7.83
C LEU A 25 4.42 3.35 -8.25
N LEU A 26 3.42 3.96 -8.90
CA LEU A 26 3.45 5.37 -9.25
C LEU A 26 3.38 6.26 -8.00
N VAL A 27 2.62 5.84 -6.99
CA VAL A 27 2.54 6.54 -5.70
C VAL A 27 3.91 6.56 -5.00
N LEU A 28 4.62 5.42 -4.98
CA LEU A 28 5.99 5.39 -4.43
C LEU A 28 6.91 6.38 -5.14
N LYS A 29 6.84 6.45 -6.48
CA LYS A 29 7.62 7.40 -7.28
C LYS A 29 7.27 8.85 -6.94
N ILE A 30 5.99 9.19 -6.78
CA ILE A 30 5.55 10.56 -6.42
C ILE A 30 6.04 10.94 -5.02
N LEU A 31 6.02 9.99 -4.07
CA LEU A 31 6.53 10.20 -2.72
C LEU A 31 8.06 10.14 -2.63
N ASN A 32 8.74 9.92 -3.76
CA ASN A 32 10.19 9.74 -3.84
C ASN A 32 10.71 8.62 -2.92
N ILE A 33 9.92 7.55 -2.77
CA ILE A 33 10.29 6.34 -2.02
C ILE A 33 10.87 5.34 -3.02
N GLY A 34 12.17 5.06 -2.90
CA GLY A 34 12.88 4.17 -3.81
C GLY A 34 14.20 3.68 -3.21
N VAL A 35 15.17 3.38 -4.07
CA VAL A 35 16.50 2.91 -3.65
C VAL A 35 17.14 3.95 -2.72
N GLY A 36 17.62 3.52 -1.56
CA GLY A 36 18.21 4.39 -0.54
C GLY A 36 17.22 5.01 0.45
N SER A 37 15.91 4.77 0.27
CA SER A 37 14.90 5.06 1.30
C SER A 37 15.22 4.33 2.59
N ARG A 38 15.08 5.02 3.73
CA ARG A 38 15.17 4.42 5.07
C ARG A 38 13.82 3.96 5.62
N ASP A 39 12.73 4.35 4.96
CA ASP A 39 11.38 4.01 5.39
C ASP A 39 11.07 2.54 5.08
N THR A 40 10.49 1.85 6.06
CA THR A 40 9.93 0.51 5.85
C THR A 40 8.55 0.66 5.22
N VAL A 41 8.36 0.05 4.05
CA VAL A 41 7.14 0.19 3.27
C VAL A 41 6.59 -1.18 2.91
N THR A 42 5.31 -1.38 3.19
CA THR A 42 4.54 -2.51 2.65
C THR A 42 3.68 -2.02 1.51
N LEU A 43 3.72 -2.70 0.36
CA LEU A 43 2.94 -2.37 -0.81
C LEU A 43 2.05 -3.56 -1.20
N ALA A 44 0.76 -3.29 -1.39
CA ALA A 44 -0.17 -4.19 -2.04
C ALA A 44 -0.69 -3.53 -3.32
N MET A 45 -0.90 -4.35 -4.36
CA MET A 45 -1.41 -3.89 -5.65
C MET A 45 -2.28 -4.99 -6.25
N ASN A 46 -3.35 -4.60 -6.95
CA ASN A 46 -4.32 -5.53 -7.57
C ASN A 46 -4.96 -6.51 -6.56
N VAL A 47 -5.10 -6.09 -5.31
CA VAL A 47 -5.82 -6.86 -4.28
C VAL A 47 -7.32 -6.66 -4.42
N SER A 48 -8.10 -7.68 -4.06
CA SER A 48 -9.56 -7.58 -4.05
C SER A 48 -10.02 -6.48 -3.08
N SER A 49 -10.84 -5.56 -3.56
CA SER A 49 -11.50 -4.54 -2.75
C SER A 49 -13.01 -4.78 -2.77
N LYS A 50 -13.70 -4.44 -1.67
CA LYS A 50 -15.17 -4.41 -1.66
C LYS A 50 -15.73 -3.05 -2.10
N LYS A 51 -14.90 -2.02 -2.09
CA LYS A 51 -15.29 -0.62 -2.31
C LYS A 51 -14.90 -0.13 -3.71
N MET A 52 -14.03 -0.86 -4.38
CA MET A 52 -13.58 -0.61 -5.75
C MET A 52 -13.96 -1.78 -6.62
#